data_AF-A0A917WV49-F1
#
_entry.id   AF-A0A917WV49-F1
#
_cell.length_a   1.000
_cell.length_b   1.000
_cell.length_c   1.000
_cell.angle_alpha   90.00
_cell.angle_beta   90.00
_cell.angle_gamma   90.00
#
_symmetry.space_group_name_H-M   'P 1'
#
loop_
_entity.id
_entity.type
_entity.pdbx_description
1 polymer ?
#
loop_
_entity_poly.entity_id
_entity_poly.type
_entity_poly.pdbx_seq_one_letter_code
_entity_poly.pdbx_strand_id
1 'polypeptide(L)'
;MRVARDFAVRGPVPYHAPERPRVADLDRRRQIADYLAGGTTIGHGSGPAVLHTDGVWLWPERFVEEILDHGLAPEPDLVDQMEARGFRAPVPAQDDRLVAEALAAWRSGPPKPPRLLITYFVRVDEDSSPDAPVSLLRRTVTPDGRIDEEALWRDMAWHPTYALSSPKIDYDIREASPAQAARVLDTWCAKWHAEQLRRRATT
;
A
#
# COMPACT_ATOMS: atom_id res chain seq x y z
N MET A 1 12.74 0.09 17.27
CA MET A 1 12.10 0.67 16.06
C MET A 1 11.41 -0.41 15.25
N ARG A 2 10.39 -0.03 14.47
CA ARG A 2 9.68 -0.89 13.51
C ARG A 2 10.18 -0.56 12.10
N VAL A 3 10.48 -1.57 11.29
CA VAL A 3 10.82 -1.37 9.87
C VAL A 3 9.54 -1.45 9.06
N ALA A 4 9.29 -0.46 8.19
CA ALA A 4 8.16 -0.48 7.28
C ALA A 4 8.38 -1.51 6.16
N ARG A 5 7.34 -2.28 5.84
CA ARG A 5 7.34 -3.29 4.77
C ARG A 5 7.25 -2.64 3.39
N ASP A 6 7.97 -3.20 2.41
CA ASP A 6 7.94 -2.76 1.00
C ASP A 6 6.90 -3.51 0.13
N PHE A 7 6.37 -4.63 0.65
CA PHE A 7 5.45 -5.54 -0.03
C PHE A 7 5.90 -5.95 -1.44
N ALA A 8 7.20 -5.90 -1.72
CA ALA A 8 7.75 -6.22 -3.03
C ALA A 8 7.74 -7.74 -3.22
N VAL A 9 6.99 -8.22 -4.20
CA VAL A 9 6.98 -9.63 -4.59
C VAL A 9 7.96 -9.80 -5.74
N ARG A 10 9.00 -10.62 -5.49
CA ARG A 10 9.99 -10.97 -6.49
C ARG A 10 9.47 -12.08 -7.40
N GLY A 11 9.85 -12.03 -8.68
CA GLY A 11 9.48 -13.03 -9.67
C GLY A 11 9.92 -12.60 -11.07
N PRO A 12 9.54 -13.35 -12.11
CA PRO A 12 9.83 -12.98 -13.51
C PRO A 12 9.27 -11.60 -13.88
N VAL A 13 8.10 -11.28 -13.32
CA VAL A 13 7.50 -9.94 -13.37
C VAL A 13 7.28 -9.48 -11.93
N PRO A 14 8.12 -8.57 -11.40
CA PRO A 14 7.96 -8.09 -10.03
C PRO A 14 6.69 -7.23 -9.91
N TYR A 15 6.06 -7.25 -8.73
CA TYR A 15 4.88 -6.43 -8.42
C TYR A 15 4.83 -6.12 -6.92
N HIS A 16 3.99 -5.16 -6.53
CA HIS A 16 3.68 -4.93 -5.12
C HIS A 16 2.40 -5.67 -4.73
N ALA A 17 2.47 -6.45 -3.65
CA ALA A 17 1.36 -7.26 -3.18
C ALA A 17 0.08 -6.41 -3.00
N PRO A 18 -1.14 -6.94 -3.24
CA PRO A 18 -2.38 -6.16 -3.14
C PRO A 18 -2.64 -5.57 -1.74
N GLU A 19 -1.98 -6.08 -0.71
CA GLU A 19 -2.00 -5.57 0.66
C GLU A 19 -1.22 -4.27 0.83
N ARG A 20 -0.33 -3.91 -0.12
CA ARG A 20 0.30 -2.60 -0.13
C ARG A 20 -0.77 -1.54 -0.46
N PRO A 21 -1.04 -0.57 0.42
CA PRO A 21 -2.08 0.41 0.16
C PRO A 21 -1.76 1.25 -1.07
N ARG A 22 -2.79 1.54 -1.88
CA ARG A 22 -2.71 2.49 -2.98
C ARG A 22 -3.47 3.76 -2.61
N VAL A 23 -2.97 4.91 -3.03
CA VAL A 23 -3.56 6.23 -2.78
C VAL A 23 -3.73 6.91 -4.12
N ALA A 24 -4.96 7.08 -4.58
CA ALA A 24 -5.24 7.84 -5.80
C ALA A 24 -5.28 9.36 -5.55
N ASP A 25 -5.64 9.76 -4.33
CA ASP A 25 -5.85 11.16 -3.97
C ASP A 25 -4.55 11.98 -3.97
N LEU A 26 -4.55 13.10 -4.69
CA LEU A 26 -3.36 13.91 -4.93
C LEU A 26 -2.84 14.58 -3.65
N ASP A 27 -3.72 15.15 -2.83
CA ASP A 27 -3.29 15.83 -1.60
C ASP A 27 -2.80 14.82 -0.59
N ARG A 28 -3.48 13.67 -0.51
CA ARG A 28 -3.09 12.60 0.38
C ARG A 28 -1.71 12.02 0.04
N ARG A 29 -1.41 11.85 -1.26
CA ARG A 29 -0.05 11.46 -1.69
C ARG A 29 1.00 12.44 -1.18
N ARG A 30 0.74 13.75 -1.33
CA ARG A 30 1.66 14.80 -0.87
C ARG A 30 1.83 14.80 0.65
N GLN A 31 0.75 14.70 1.40
CA GLN A 31 0.80 14.61 2.86
C GLN A 31 1.65 13.44 3.35
N ILE A 32 1.48 12.25 2.75
CA ILE A 32 2.30 11.08 3.08
C ILE A 32 3.76 11.31 2.69
N ALA A 33 4.01 11.85 1.50
CA ALA A 33 5.37 12.16 1.02
C ALA A 33 6.09 13.16 1.94
N ASP A 34 5.41 14.22 2.37
CA ASP A 34 5.95 15.25 3.27
C ASP A 34 6.34 14.65 4.63
N TYR A 35 5.53 13.74 5.18
CA TYR A 35 5.89 13.01 6.39
C TYR A 35 7.14 12.15 6.16
N LEU A 36 7.15 11.36 5.08
CA LEU A 36 8.25 10.43 4.79
C LEU A 36 9.58 11.16 4.58
N ALA A 37 9.56 12.30 3.88
CA ALA A 37 10.72 13.14 3.63
C ALA A 37 11.19 13.91 4.89
N GLY A 38 10.27 14.17 5.84
CA GLY A 38 10.56 14.90 7.07
C GLY A 38 11.28 14.10 8.15
N GLY A 39 11.40 12.77 8.01
CA GLY A 39 12.08 11.93 9.01
C GLY A 39 13.60 12.15 9.04
N THR A 40 14.22 11.96 10.22
CA THR A 40 15.68 12.02 10.40
C THR A 40 16.36 10.98 9.52
N THR A 41 17.31 11.43 8.68
CA THR A 41 18.09 10.55 7.82
C THR A 41 19.11 9.73 8.63
N ILE A 42 19.12 8.41 8.42
CA ILE A 42 20.09 7.48 8.99
C ILE A 42 20.96 6.93 7.85
N GLY A 43 22.25 7.26 7.90
CA GLY A 43 23.26 6.71 6.99
C GLY A 43 24.18 7.76 6.37
N HIS A 44 25.40 7.34 6.04
CA HIS A 44 26.44 8.13 5.42
C HIS A 44 26.99 7.36 4.20
N GLY A 45 26.80 7.89 2.99
CA GLY A 45 27.70 7.80 1.82
C GLY A 45 28.11 6.46 1.19
N SER A 46 27.89 5.28 1.76
CA SER A 46 28.43 4.04 1.17
C SER A 46 27.62 2.75 1.39
N GLY A 47 26.38 2.85 1.88
CA GLY A 47 25.44 1.72 1.96
C GLY A 47 24.41 1.74 0.83
N PRO A 48 23.76 0.60 0.50
CA PRO A 48 22.86 0.48 -0.65
C PRO A 48 21.50 1.20 -0.52
N ALA A 49 21.18 1.82 0.64
CA ALA A 49 19.94 2.57 0.81
C ALA A 49 20.08 3.68 1.87
N VAL A 50 19.59 4.88 1.54
CA VAL A 50 19.33 5.95 2.51
C VAL A 50 18.04 5.61 3.26
N LEU A 51 18.09 5.71 4.59
CA LEU A 51 16.97 5.40 5.47
C LEU A 51 16.50 6.67 6.18
N HIS A 52 15.22 6.73 6.52
CA HIS A 52 14.62 7.78 7.34
C HIS A 52 13.94 7.17 8.56
N THR A 53 13.91 7.92 9.66
CA THR A 53 13.22 7.53 10.89
C THR A 53 12.54 8.71 11.57
N ASP A 54 11.40 8.44 12.22
CA ASP A 54 10.76 9.37 13.16
C ASP A 54 11.03 9.00 14.64
N GLY A 55 11.98 8.08 14.89
CA GLY A 55 12.29 7.53 16.21
C GLY A 55 11.49 6.28 16.58
N VAL A 56 10.39 5.98 15.87
CA VAL A 56 9.56 4.79 16.09
C VAL A 56 9.66 3.86 14.89
N TRP A 57 9.50 4.40 13.68
CA TRP A 57 9.57 3.71 12.41
C TRP A 57 10.84 4.01 11.66
N LEU A 58 11.21 3.06 10.79
CA LEU A 58 12.31 3.15 9.87
C LEU A 58 11.81 2.76 8.48
N TRP A 59 12.09 3.60 7.49
CA TRP A 59 11.67 3.38 6.11
C TRP A 59 12.77 3.81 5.13
N PRO A 60 12.80 3.25 3.91
CA PRO A 60 13.75 3.68 2.90
C PRO A 60 13.30 4.99 2.22
N GLU A 61 14.25 5.82 1.80
CA GLU A 61 13.99 7.11 1.11
C GLU A 61 13.09 6.95 -0.13
N ARG A 62 13.26 5.85 -0.88
CA ARG A 62 12.45 5.54 -2.08
C ARG A 62 10.94 5.55 -1.85
N PHE A 63 10.46 5.40 -0.62
CA PHE A 63 9.02 5.46 -0.33
C PHE A 63 8.41 6.82 -0.70
N VAL A 64 9.20 7.90 -0.68
CA VAL A 64 8.76 9.24 -1.11
C VAL A 64 8.41 9.24 -2.61
N GLU A 65 9.30 8.69 -3.45
CA GLU A 65 9.07 8.58 -4.89
C GLU A 65 7.92 7.61 -5.19
N GLU A 66 7.89 6.46 -4.51
CA GLU A 66 6.85 5.44 -4.70
C GLU A 66 5.43 5.95 -4.41
N ILE A 67 5.23 6.78 -3.36
CA ILE A 67 3.91 7.38 -3.09
C ILE A 67 3.56 8.49 -4.08
N LEU A 68 4.52 9.32 -4.48
CA LEU A 68 4.26 10.43 -5.40
C LEU A 68 3.93 9.91 -6.80
N ASP A 69 4.76 9.02 -7.34
CA ASP A 69 4.67 8.56 -8.72
C ASP A 69 3.61 7.46 -8.88
N HIS A 70 3.63 6.48 -7.98
CA HIS A 70 2.82 5.27 -8.12
C HIS A 70 1.63 5.22 -7.16
N GLY A 71 1.55 6.13 -6.19
CA GLY A 71 0.51 6.10 -5.17
C GLY A 71 0.70 4.95 -4.18
N LEU A 72 1.89 4.38 -4.08
CA LEU A 72 2.17 3.24 -3.22
C LEU A 72 2.49 3.70 -1.80
N ALA A 73 1.51 3.60 -0.90
CA ALA A 73 1.71 4.00 0.48
C ALA A 73 2.61 3.00 1.24
N PRO A 74 3.19 3.43 2.37
CA PRO A 74 3.73 2.53 3.37
C PRO A 74 2.66 1.63 3.99
N GLU A 75 3.07 0.72 4.88
CA GLU A 75 2.12 -0.18 5.55
C GLU A 75 1.05 0.56 6.38
N PRO A 76 -0.17 0.00 6.52
CA PRO A 76 -1.31 0.68 7.17
C PRO A 76 -0.99 1.26 8.54
N ASP A 77 -0.36 0.50 9.44
CA ASP A 77 -0.01 0.97 10.79
C ASP A 77 0.87 2.23 10.79
N LEU A 78 1.75 2.39 9.79
CA LEU A 78 2.56 3.60 9.65
C LEU A 78 1.70 4.75 9.14
N VAL A 79 0.81 4.52 8.18
CA VAL A 79 -0.13 5.53 7.68
C VAL A 79 -1.06 6.03 8.79
N ASP A 80 -1.59 5.13 9.62
CA ASP A 80 -2.44 5.49 10.78
C ASP A 80 -1.68 6.38 11.77
N GLN A 81 -0.40 6.11 11.98
CA GLN A 81 0.43 6.97 12.82
C GLN A 81 0.72 8.33 12.18
N MET A 82 0.92 8.38 10.87
CA MET A 82 1.07 9.65 10.14
C MET A 82 -0.18 10.52 10.30
N GLU A 83 -1.37 9.92 10.20
CA GLU A 83 -2.65 10.59 10.46
C GLU A 83 -2.74 11.11 11.88
N ALA A 84 -2.43 10.27 12.88
CA ALA A 84 -2.44 10.65 14.29
C ALA A 84 -1.48 11.81 14.60
N ARG A 85 -0.46 12.00 13.76
CA ARG A 85 0.54 13.08 13.85
C ARG A 85 0.27 14.26 12.90
N GLY A 86 -0.86 14.26 12.20
CA GLY A 86 -1.21 15.32 11.26
C GLY A 86 -0.19 15.48 10.12
N PHE A 87 0.40 14.38 9.66
CA PHE A 87 1.40 14.34 8.58
C PHE A 87 2.67 15.15 8.83
N ARG A 88 3.06 15.30 10.10
CA ARG A 88 4.36 15.88 10.47
C ARG A 88 5.22 14.85 11.18
N ALA A 89 6.31 14.45 10.54
CA ALA A 89 7.27 13.52 11.14
C ALA A 89 8.05 14.21 12.27
N PRO A 90 8.15 13.58 13.45
CA PRO A 90 9.15 13.94 14.44
C PRO A 90 10.57 13.80 13.88
N VAL A 91 11.44 14.72 14.30
CA VAL A 91 12.86 14.75 13.91
C VAL A 91 13.72 14.47 15.15
N PRO A 92 13.88 13.19 15.56
CA PRO A 92 14.78 12.85 16.66
C PRO A 92 16.21 13.28 16.35
N ALA A 93 16.94 13.71 17.37
CA ALA A 93 18.36 14.07 17.23
C ALA A 93 19.16 12.85 16.76
N GLN A 94 20.02 13.06 15.76
CA GLN A 94 20.88 12.00 15.23
C GLN A 94 22.06 11.78 16.18
N ASP A 95 21.90 10.87 17.13
CA ASP A 95 22.95 10.38 18.01
C ASP A 95 23.37 8.93 17.67
N ASP A 96 24.50 8.49 18.22
CA ASP A 96 25.06 7.15 17.96
C ASP A 96 24.08 6.04 18.35
N ARG A 97 23.25 6.26 19.38
CA ARG A 97 22.26 5.30 19.85
C ARG A 97 21.15 5.13 18.83
N LEU A 98 20.59 6.21 18.31
CA LEU A 98 19.55 6.21 17.28
C LEU A 98 20.05 5.48 16.03
N VAL A 99 21.27 5.81 15.58
CA VAL A 99 21.89 5.16 14.42
C VAL A 99 22.07 3.67 14.66
N ALA A 100 22.60 3.26 15.83
CA ALA A 100 22.78 1.86 16.17
C ALA A 100 21.45 1.08 16.22
N GLU A 101 20.41 1.66 16.83
CA GLU A 101 19.06 1.08 16.92
C GLU A 101 18.41 0.93 15.53
N ALA A 102 18.52 1.95 14.69
CA ALA A 102 18.00 1.94 13.33
C ALA A 102 18.68 0.87 12.47
N LEU A 103 20.02 0.80 12.49
CA LEU A 103 20.76 -0.21 11.72
C LEU A 103 20.50 -1.63 12.23
N ALA A 104 20.33 -1.82 13.54
CA ALA A 104 19.93 -3.10 14.11
C ALA A 104 18.53 -3.51 13.63
N ALA A 105 17.56 -2.60 13.69
CA ALA A 105 16.20 -2.84 13.20
C ALA A 105 16.19 -3.16 11.70
N TRP A 106 16.92 -2.39 10.88
CA TRP A 106 17.02 -2.63 9.43
C TRP A 106 17.55 -4.03 9.10
N ARG A 107 18.58 -4.49 9.82
CA ARG A 107 19.14 -5.84 9.65
C ARG A 107 18.15 -6.93 10.03
N SER A 108 17.35 -6.71 11.07
CA SER A 108 16.28 -7.65 11.48
C SER A 108 15.12 -7.68 10.49
N GLY A 109 14.88 -6.57 9.79
CA GLY A 109 13.78 -6.40 8.86
C GLY A 109 12.42 -6.24 9.54
N PRO A 110 11.34 -6.05 8.76
CA PRO A 110 10.00 -5.96 9.30
C PRO A 110 9.57 -7.30 9.93
N PRO A 111 8.70 -7.29 10.96
CA PRO A 111 8.13 -8.52 11.49
C PRO A 111 7.38 -9.27 10.37
N LYS A 112 7.41 -10.60 10.39
CA LYS A 112 6.68 -11.41 9.42
C LYS A 112 5.18 -11.08 9.50
N PRO A 113 4.50 -10.84 8.37
CA PRO A 113 3.05 -10.63 8.39
C PRO A 113 2.34 -11.86 8.94
N PRO A 114 1.16 -11.68 9.56
CA PRO A 114 0.30 -12.82 9.87
C PRO A 114 0.00 -13.59 8.58
N ARG A 115 -0.06 -14.92 8.68
CA ARG A 115 -0.47 -15.75 7.55
C ARG A 115 -1.98 -15.62 7.39
N LEU A 116 -2.40 -14.68 6.56
CA LEU A 116 -3.77 -14.59 6.07
C LEU A 116 -3.87 -15.44 4.80
N LEU A 117 -4.92 -16.23 4.69
CA LEU A 117 -5.28 -16.85 3.43
C LEU A 117 -6.20 -15.87 2.71
N ILE A 118 -5.68 -15.25 1.63
CA ILE A 118 -6.42 -14.28 0.83
C ILE A 118 -6.59 -14.85 -0.58
N THR A 119 -7.84 -14.91 -1.02
CA THR A 119 -8.20 -15.23 -2.41
C THR A 119 -8.79 -13.98 -3.05
N TYR A 120 -8.28 -13.60 -4.22
CA TYR A 120 -8.79 -12.47 -4.98
C TYR A 120 -9.75 -12.93 -6.05
N PHE A 121 -10.75 -12.11 -6.33
CA PHE A 121 -11.69 -12.35 -7.41
C PHE A 121 -11.89 -11.07 -8.20
N VAL A 122 -12.16 -11.22 -9.49
CA VAL A 122 -12.60 -10.14 -10.35
C VAL A 122 -14.04 -10.40 -10.79
N ARG A 123 -14.83 -9.34 -10.81
CA ARG A 123 -16.17 -9.37 -11.39
C ARG A 123 -16.08 -8.80 -12.80
N VAL A 124 -16.61 -9.53 -13.77
CA VAL A 124 -16.68 -9.12 -15.18
C VAL A 124 -18.11 -9.25 -15.70
N ASP A 125 -18.45 -8.41 -16.65
CA ASP A 125 -19.68 -8.41 -17.45
C ASP A 125 -19.32 -8.64 -18.94
N GLU A 126 -20.27 -8.43 -19.85
CA GLU A 126 -20.06 -8.64 -21.29
C GLU A 126 -19.01 -7.69 -21.90
N ASP A 127 -18.81 -6.51 -21.32
CA ASP A 127 -17.95 -5.45 -21.85
C ASP A 127 -16.57 -5.35 -21.17
N SER A 128 -16.32 -6.18 -20.15
CA SER A 128 -15.10 -6.12 -19.34
C SER A 128 -14.24 -7.39 -19.43
N SER A 129 -13.00 -7.28 -18.97
CA SER A 129 -12.03 -8.37 -18.96
C SER A 129 -11.43 -8.55 -17.57
N PRO A 130 -10.81 -9.71 -17.26
CA PRO A 130 -10.14 -9.91 -15.97
C PRO A 130 -9.05 -8.89 -15.63
N ASP A 131 -8.39 -8.28 -16.64
CA ASP A 131 -7.38 -7.24 -16.41
C ASP A 131 -7.98 -5.82 -16.38
N ALA A 132 -9.25 -5.65 -16.77
CA ALA A 132 -10.01 -4.41 -16.64
C ALA A 132 -11.44 -4.73 -16.14
N PRO A 133 -11.59 -5.25 -14.91
CA PRO A 133 -12.86 -5.77 -14.43
C PRO A 133 -13.80 -4.64 -13.97
N VAL A 134 -15.06 -4.96 -13.70
CA VAL A 134 -16.00 -4.01 -13.08
C VAL A 134 -15.82 -3.89 -11.57
N SER A 135 -15.27 -4.92 -10.92
CA SER A 135 -14.99 -4.93 -9.48
C SER A 135 -13.86 -5.88 -9.14
N LEU A 136 -13.08 -5.52 -8.12
CA LEU A 136 -12.06 -6.38 -7.52
C LEU A 136 -12.54 -6.72 -6.11
N LEU A 137 -12.56 -8.02 -5.81
CA LEU A 137 -13.04 -8.57 -4.55
C LEU A 137 -11.90 -9.36 -3.90
N ARG A 138 -12.00 -9.52 -2.58
CA ARG A 138 -11.15 -10.46 -1.85
C ARG A 138 -11.96 -11.22 -0.81
N ARG A 139 -11.52 -12.43 -0.52
CA ARG A 139 -11.93 -13.21 0.64
C ARG A 139 -10.71 -13.42 1.52
N THR A 140 -10.81 -13.03 2.78
CA THR A 140 -9.76 -13.22 3.78
C THR A 140 -10.23 -14.24 4.81
N VAL A 141 -9.43 -15.27 5.06
CA VAL A 141 -9.63 -16.20 6.18
C VAL A 141 -8.63 -15.87 7.26
N THR A 142 -9.14 -15.46 8.43
CA THR A 142 -8.31 -15.14 9.60
C THR A 142 -7.88 -16.40 10.35
N PRO A 143 -6.86 -16.33 11.22
CA PRO A 143 -6.35 -17.51 11.95
C PRO A 143 -7.39 -18.21 12.85
N ASP A 144 -8.42 -17.50 13.30
CA ASP A 144 -9.54 -18.03 14.08
C ASP A 144 -10.67 -18.61 13.21
N GLY A 145 -10.50 -18.62 11.88
CA GLY A 145 -11.44 -19.19 10.92
C GLY A 145 -12.56 -18.26 10.47
N ARG A 146 -12.58 -16.99 10.91
CA ARG A 146 -13.53 -16.00 10.42
C ARG A 146 -13.24 -15.68 8.94
N ILE A 147 -14.32 -15.51 8.17
CA ILE A 147 -14.27 -15.20 6.74
C ILE A 147 -14.77 -13.78 6.55
N ASP A 148 -13.93 -12.94 5.98
CA ASP A 148 -14.27 -11.57 5.56
C ASP A 148 -14.32 -11.52 4.03
N GLU A 149 -15.43 -11.00 3.49
CA GLU A 149 -15.60 -10.74 2.06
C GLU A 149 -15.65 -9.24 1.83
N GLU A 150 -14.79 -8.74 0.95
CA GLU A 150 -14.63 -7.30 0.71
C GLU A 150 -14.55 -6.99 -0.78
N ALA A 151 -15.02 -5.79 -1.14
CA ALA A 151 -14.88 -5.21 -2.47
C ALA A 151 -14.01 -3.95 -2.40
N LEU A 152 -13.13 -3.77 -3.38
CA LEU A 152 -12.35 -2.55 -3.52
C LEU A 152 -13.24 -1.43 -4.04
N TRP A 153 -13.26 -0.30 -3.32
CA TRP A 153 -14.02 0.89 -3.70
C TRP A 153 -13.12 1.96 -4.31
N ARG A 154 -13.76 3.04 -4.77
CA ARG A 154 -13.11 4.15 -5.47
C ARG A 154 -12.12 4.95 -4.62
N ASP A 155 -12.25 4.85 -3.31
CA ASP A 155 -11.32 5.41 -2.33
C ASP A 155 -10.03 4.58 -2.17
N MET A 156 -9.86 3.52 -2.97
CA MET A 156 -8.77 2.54 -2.87
C MET A 156 -8.77 1.73 -1.56
N ALA A 157 -9.88 1.73 -0.82
CA ALA A 157 -10.06 0.93 0.38
C ALA A 157 -10.92 -0.32 0.12
N TRP A 158 -10.70 -1.35 0.93
CA TRP A 158 -11.50 -2.57 0.93
C TRP A 158 -12.70 -2.38 1.87
N HIS A 159 -13.90 -2.66 1.39
CA HIS A 159 -15.14 -2.50 2.14
C HIS A 159 -15.91 -3.82 2.19
N PRO A 160 -16.62 -4.13 3.30
CA PRO A 160 -17.44 -5.33 3.40
C PRO A 160 -18.42 -5.49 2.23
N THR A 161 -18.57 -6.71 1.74
CA THR A 161 -19.48 -7.02 0.64
C THR A 161 -20.11 -8.41 0.80
N TYR A 162 -21.24 -8.61 0.11
CA TYR A 162 -21.90 -9.90 -0.02
C TYR A 162 -21.86 -10.42 -1.47
N ALA A 163 -21.04 -9.81 -2.33
CA ALA A 163 -21.01 -10.10 -3.77
C ALA A 163 -20.57 -11.54 -4.10
N LEU A 164 -19.75 -12.17 -3.25
CA LEU A 164 -19.29 -13.55 -3.43
C LEU A 164 -20.32 -14.56 -2.91
N SER A 165 -21.02 -14.22 -1.83
CA SER A 165 -22.05 -15.06 -1.20
C SER A 165 -23.44 -14.93 -1.85
N SER A 166 -23.69 -13.85 -2.59
CA SER A 166 -24.93 -13.61 -3.34
C SER A 166 -24.62 -13.08 -4.75
N PRO A 167 -24.10 -13.93 -5.65
CA PRO A 167 -23.73 -13.51 -6.99
C PRO A 167 -24.98 -13.14 -7.79
N LYS A 168 -24.91 -12.01 -8.52
CA LYS A 168 -25.92 -11.63 -9.49
C LYS A 168 -25.63 -12.30 -10.83
N ILE A 169 -26.67 -12.76 -11.51
CA ILE A 169 -26.58 -13.52 -12.78
C ILE A 169 -25.83 -12.73 -13.87
N ASP A 170 -25.95 -11.39 -13.87
CA ASP A 170 -25.37 -10.52 -14.89
C ASP A 170 -23.83 -10.39 -14.80
N TYR A 171 -23.20 -11.02 -13.81
CA TYR A 171 -21.75 -10.96 -13.65
C TYR A 171 -21.13 -12.34 -13.50
N ASP A 172 -20.01 -12.51 -14.17
CA ASP A 172 -19.10 -13.63 -13.95
C ASP A 172 -18.06 -13.24 -12.89
N ILE A 173 -17.89 -14.10 -11.88
CA ILE A 173 -16.91 -13.92 -10.82
C ILE A 173 -15.80 -14.94 -11.04
N ARG A 174 -14.60 -14.45 -11.32
CA ARG A 174 -13.43 -15.28 -11.61
C ARG A 174 -12.38 -15.09 -10.53
N GLU A 175 -11.73 -16.18 -10.12
CA GLU A 175 -10.55 -16.08 -9.26
C GLU A 175 -9.42 -15.36 -10.01
N ALA A 176 -8.71 -14.49 -9.29
CA ALA A 176 -7.59 -13.73 -9.80
C ALA A 176 -6.33 -14.04 -9.00
N SER A 177 -5.20 -14.14 -9.70
CA SER A 177 -3.90 -14.25 -9.03
C SER A 177 -3.58 -12.95 -8.26
N PRO A 178 -2.76 -13.01 -7.19
CA PRO A 178 -2.32 -11.79 -6.50
C PRO A 178 -1.62 -10.79 -7.42
N ALA A 179 -0.87 -11.27 -8.42
CA ALA A 179 -0.23 -10.42 -9.43
C ALA A 179 -1.27 -9.71 -10.33
N GLN A 180 -2.37 -10.38 -10.68
CA GLN A 180 -3.46 -9.76 -11.45
C GLN A 180 -4.21 -8.72 -10.61
N ALA A 181 -4.55 -9.05 -9.37
CA ALA A 181 -5.18 -8.11 -8.44
C ALA A 181 -4.32 -6.85 -8.23
N ALA A 182 -3.00 -7.01 -8.10
CA ALA A 182 -2.06 -5.89 -8.01
C ALA A 182 -2.08 -5.00 -9.26
N ARG A 183 -2.10 -5.58 -10.47
CA ARG A 183 -2.21 -4.79 -11.72
C ARG A 183 -3.52 -4.01 -11.81
N VAL A 184 -4.64 -4.61 -11.40
CA VAL A 184 -5.94 -3.93 -11.36
C VAL A 184 -5.89 -2.73 -10.39
N LEU A 185 -5.35 -2.94 -9.18
CA LEU A 185 -5.12 -1.87 -8.19
C LEU A 185 -4.27 -0.73 -8.76
N ASP A 186 -3.13 -1.04 -9.37
CA ASP A 186 -2.20 -0.05 -9.92
C ASP A 186 -2.86 0.75 -11.07
N THR A 187 -3.59 0.05 -11.93
CA THR A 187 -4.32 0.66 -13.06
C THR A 187 -5.40 1.62 -12.57
N TRP A 188 -6.21 1.21 -11.58
CA TRP A 188 -7.26 2.07 -11.03
C TRP A 188 -6.69 3.24 -10.24
N CYS A 189 -5.64 3.01 -9.46
CA CYS A 189 -4.92 4.07 -8.75
C CYS A 189 -4.45 5.16 -9.73
N ALA A 190 -3.77 4.77 -10.82
CA ALA A 190 -3.28 5.69 -11.84
C ALA A 190 -4.43 6.42 -12.56
N LYS A 191 -5.49 5.69 -12.94
CA LYS A 191 -6.67 6.26 -13.60
C LYS A 191 -7.33 7.33 -12.74
N TRP A 192 -7.63 7.03 -11.48
CA TRP A 192 -8.34 7.95 -10.59
C TRP A 192 -7.48 9.13 -10.17
N HIS A 193 -6.17 8.94 -10.02
CA HIS A 193 -5.22 10.03 -9.84
C HIS A 193 -5.24 11.01 -11.02
N ALA A 194 -5.16 10.50 -12.25
CA ALA A 194 -5.20 11.31 -13.46
C ALA A 194 -6.53 12.06 -13.63
N GLU A 195 -7.64 11.48 -13.18
CA GLU A 195 -8.94 12.14 -13.17
C GLU A 195 -9.00 13.32 -12.17
N GLN A 196 -8.38 13.20 -10.99
CA GLN A 196 -8.29 14.31 -10.04
C GLN A 196 -7.44 15.46 -10.59
N LEU A 197 -6.30 15.16 -11.21
CA LEU A 197 -5.45 16.17 -11.86
C LEU A 197 -6.21 16.95 -12.92
N ARG A 198 -6.98 16.25 -13.77
CA ARG A 198 -7.83 16.88 -14.80
C ARG A 198 -8.87 17.81 -14.19
N ARG A 199 -9.54 17.41 -13.10
CA ARG A 199 -10.54 18.24 -12.41
C ARG A 199 -9.94 19.53 -11.85
N ARG A 200 -8.73 19.48 -11.30
CA ARG A 200 -8.01 20.68 -10.81
C ARG A 200 -7.62 21.63 -11.92
N ALA A 201 -7.22 21.13 -13.07
CA ALA A 201 -6.84 21.97 -14.21
C ALA A 201 -8.04 22.73 -14.82
N THR A 202 -9.26 22.26 -14.60
CA THR A 202 -10.50 22.89 -15.09
C THR A 202 -11.19 23.80 -14.08
N THR A 203 -10.65 23.94 -12.86
CA THR A 203 -11.18 24.80 -11.79
C THR A 203 -10.32 26.04 -11.64
#